data_AF-A0A966RX66-F1
#
_entry.id   AF-A0A966RX66-F1
#
_cell.length_a   1.000
_cell.length_b   1.000
_cell.length_c   1.000
_cell.angle_alpha   90.00
_cell.angle_beta   90.00
_cell.angle_gamma   90.00
#
_symmetry.space_group_name_H-M   'P 1'
#
loop_
_entity.id
_entity.type
_entity.pdbx_description
1 polymer ?
#
loop_
_entity_poly.entity_id
_entity_poly.type
_entity_poly.pdbx_seq_one_letter_code
_entity_poly.pdbx_strand_id
1 'polypeptide(L)' 'MREFLATLPEEERVVLTLHFVKRLSTADIATKLGVPERAISAVLASGRARMSAAFNFPSDS' A
#
# COMPACT_ATOMS: atom_id res chain seq x y z
N MET A 1 -9.05 7.34 7.65
CA MET A 1 -8.34 6.05 7.37
C MET A 1 -9.15 5.11 6.47
N ARG A 2 -10.50 5.11 6.54
CA ARG A 2 -11.36 4.31 5.65
C ARG A 2 -11.55 4.92 4.26
N GLU A 3 -11.67 6.24 4.09
CA GLU A 3 -11.74 6.85 2.75
C GLU A 3 -10.48 6.58 1.92
N PHE A 4 -9.30 6.66 2.55
CA PHE A 4 -8.03 6.43 1.88
C PHE A 4 -7.91 4.99 1.33
N LEU A 5 -8.32 3.99 2.12
CA LEU A 5 -8.37 2.59 1.68
C LEU A 5 -9.45 2.33 0.63
N ALA A 6 -10.51 3.14 0.59
CA ALA A 6 -11.58 3.03 -0.40
C ALA A 6 -11.19 3.64 -1.76
N THR A 7 -10.25 4.58 -1.80
CA THR A 7 -9.69 5.13 -3.06
C THR A 7 -8.63 4.23 -3.68
N LEU A 8 -8.14 3.23 -2.93
CA LEU A 8 -7.16 2.28 -3.42
C LEU A 8 -7.87 1.12 -4.14
N PRO A 9 -7.32 0.64 -5.27
CA PRO A 9 -7.72 -0.64 -5.83
C PRO A 9 -7.62 -1.75 -4.78
N GLU A 10 -8.50 -2.74 -4.87
CA GLU A 10 -8.56 -3.84 -3.91
C GLU A 10 -7.20 -4.57 -3.78
N GLU A 11 -6.49 -4.70 -4.90
CA GLU A 11 -5.13 -5.25 -4.97
C GLU A 11 -4.13 -4.46 -4.12
N GLU A 12 -4.20 -3.13 -4.17
CA GLU A 12 -3.29 -2.24 -3.46
C GLU A 12 -3.49 -2.34 -1.94
N ARG A 13 -4.76 -2.47 -1.51
CA ARG A 13 -5.15 -2.70 -0.12
C ARG A 13 -4.64 -4.05 0.40
N VAL A 14 -4.71 -5.11 -0.41
CA VAL A 14 -4.21 -6.44 -0.04
C VAL A 14 -2.69 -6.42 0.14
N VAL A 15 -1.95 -5.80 -0.79
CA VAL A 15 -0.48 -5.68 -0.70
C VAL A 15 -0.05 -4.93 0.55
N LEU A 16 -0.66 -3.78 0.83
CA LEU A 16 -0.38 -3.00 2.03
C LEU A 16 -0.68 -3.80 3.30
N THR A 17 -1.80 -4.54 3.33
CA THR A 17 -2.16 -5.39 4.47
C THR A 17 -1.14 -6.52 4.68
N LEU A 18 -0.75 -7.23 3.62
CA LEU A 18 0.21 -8.32 3.72
C LEU A 18 1.59 -7.82 4.17
N HIS A 19 2.00 -6.63 3.72
CA HIS A 19 3.29 -6.06 4.08
C HIS A 19 3.29 -5.48 5.50
N PHE A 20 2.32 -4.65 5.85
CA PHE A 20 2.29 -3.95 7.15
C PHE A 20 1.71 -4.79 8.29
N VAL A 21 0.73 -5.65 8.03
CA VAL A 21 0.09 -6.49 9.07
C VAL A 21 0.78 -7.84 9.17
N LYS A 22 1.00 -8.52 8.04
CA LYS A 22 1.59 -9.87 8.03
C LYS A 22 3.12 -9.86 7.97
N ARG A 23 3.76 -8.69 7.86
CA ARG A 23 5.22 -8.49 7.75
C ARG A 23 5.87 -9.35 6.66
N LEU A 24 5.14 -9.63 5.58
CA LEU A 24 5.69 -10.38 4.44
C LEU A 24 6.62 -9.49 3.61
N SER A 25 7.67 -10.08 3.06
CA SER A 25 8.59 -9.38 2.15
C SER A 25 7.89 -9.07 0.81
N THR A 26 8.40 -8.09 0.07
CA THR A 26 7.90 -7.75 -1.26
C THR A 26 7.95 -8.93 -2.22
N ALA A 27 9.03 -9.72 -2.16
CA ALA A 27 9.23 -10.92 -2.94
C ALA A 27 8.21 -12.02 -2.61
N ASP A 28 7.93 -12.23 -1.32
CA ASP A 28 6.92 -13.22 -0.89
C ASP A 28 5.52 -12.81 -1.33
N ILE A 29 5.19 -11.52 -1.24
CA ILE A 29 3.91 -10.98 -1.69
C ILE A 29 3.77 -11.09 -3.21
N ALA A 30 4.82 -10.75 -3.96
CA ALA A 30 4.86 -10.87 -5.41
C ALA A 30 4.63 -12.32 -5.86
N THR A 31 5.33 -13.27 -5.23
CA THR A 31 5.18 -14.70 -5.48
C THR A 31 3.76 -15.18 -5.15
N LYS A 32 3.22 -14.74 -4.01
CA LYS A 32 1.89 -15.15 -3.54
C LYS A 32 0.75 -14.63 -4.41
N LEU A 33 0.91 -13.45 -5.00
CA LEU A 33 -0.07 -12.83 -5.89
C LEU A 33 0.17 -13.16 -7.38
N GLY A 34 1.30 -13.78 -7.72
CA GLY A 34 1.67 -14.08 -9.11
C GLY A 34 1.99 -12.85 -9.95
N VAL A 35 2.37 -11.74 -9.30
CA VAL A 35 2.67 -10.45 -9.94
C VAL A 35 4.15 -10.12 -9.80
N PRO A 36 4.74 -9.32 -10.71
CA PRO A 36 6.16 -9.00 -10.63
C PRO A 36 6.45 -8.06 -9.44
N GLU A 37 7.58 -8.26 -8.78
CA GLU A 37 7.96 -7.54 -7.56
C GLU A 37 8.03 -6.00 -7.73
N ARG A 38 8.34 -5.54 -8.95
CA ARG A 38 8.26 -4.11 -9.33
C ARG A 38 6.85 -3.52 -9.15
N ALA A 39 5.80 -4.28 -9.41
CA ALA A 39 4.42 -3.83 -9.23
C ALA A 39 4.12 -3.65 -7.73
N ILE A 40 4.53 -4.61 -6.90
CA ILE A 40 4.43 -4.53 -5.43
C ILE A 40 5.21 -3.31 -4.89
N SER A 41 6.41 -3.08 -5.40
CA SER A 41 7.25 -1.95 -4.99
C SER A 41 6.64 -0.60 -5.37
N ALA A 42 6.06 -0.48 -6.56
CA ALA A 42 5.37 0.73 -7.01
C ALA A 42 4.13 1.03 -6.15
N VAL A 43 3.34 0.00 -5.84
CA VAL A 43 2.18 0.07 -4.93
C VAL A 43 2.60 0.54 -3.53
N LEU A 44 3.64 -0.05 -2.96
CA LEU A 44 4.15 0.34 -1.64
C LEU A 44 4.71 1.76 -1.64
N ALA A 45 5.43 2.16 -2.70
CA ALA A 45 5.94 3.52 -2.84
C ALA A 45 4.81 4.55 -2.92
N SER A 46 3.78 4.28 -3.73
CA SER A 46 2.59 5.12 -3.87
C SER A 46 1.79 5.18 -2.56
N GLY A 47 1.60 4.05 -1.88
CA GLY A 47 1.00 3.98 -0.54
C GLY A 47 1.76 4.81 0.50
N ARG A 48 3.10 4.73 0.53
CA ARG A 48 3.96 5.52 1.43
C ARG A 48 3.91 7.02 1.11
N ALA A 49 4.01 7.40 -0.16
CA ALA A 49 3.95 8.80 -0.58
C ALA A 49 2.62 9.45 -0.13
N ARG A 50 1.51 8.73 -0.30
CA ARG A 50 0.20 9.19 0.14
C ARG A 50 0.01 9.15 1.66
N MET A 51 0.55 8.15 2.37
CA MET A 51 0.59 8.16 3.84
C MET A 51 1.39 9.36 4.35
N SER A 52 2.51 9.68 3.72
CA SER A 52 3.31 10.86 4.04
C SER A 52 2.53 12.14 3.74
N ALA A 53 1.80 12.20 2.61
CA ALA A 53 0.94 13.34 2.31
C ALA A 53 -0.19 13.49 3.33
N ALA A 54 -0.81 12.38 3.75
CA ALA A 54 -1.91 12.37 4.72
C ALA A 54 -1.44 12.68 6.16
N PHE A 55 -0.25 12.22 6.56
CA PHE A 55 0.36 12.58 7.85
C PHE A 55 0.93 14.00 7.88
N ASN A 56 1.29 14.55 6.71
CA ASN A 56 1.82 15.91 6.57
C ASN A 56 0.76 16.92 6.11
N PHE A 57 -0.52 16.56 6.10
CA PHE A 57 -1.58 17.50 5.72
C PHE A 57 -2.12 18.23 6.96
N PRO A 58 -2.04 19.58 7.00
CA PRO A 58 -2.71 20.36 8.01
C PRO A 58 -4.22 20.13 7.89
N SER A 59 -4.88 19.88 9.03
CA SER A 59 -6.33 19.94 9.13
C SER A 59 -6.78 21.35 8.75
N ASP A 60 -7.32 21.52 7.55
CA ASP A 60 -8.15 22.67 7.22
C ASP A 60 -9.49 22.16 6.71
N SER A 61 -10.47 22.16 7.61
CA SER A 61 -11.92 22.41 7.44
C SER A 61 -12.67 21.98 8.70
#